data_AF-A0A6J4RJE8-F1
#
_entry.id   AF-A0A6J4RJE8-F1
#
_cell.length_a   1.000
_cell.length_b   1.000
_cell.length_c   1.000
_cell.angle_alpha   90.00
_cell.angle_beta   90.00
_cell.angle_gamma   90.00
#
_symmetry.space_group_name_H-M   'P 1'
#
loop_
_entity.id
_entity.type
_entity.pdbx_description
1 polymer ?
#
loop_
_entity_poly.entity_id
_entity_poly.type
_entity_poly.pdbx_seq_one_letter_code
_entity_poly.pdbx_strand_id
1 'polypeptide(L)'
;MTLLREQPPPGPTRDSFWKSPVRGPWMTAILGSLLLPLVVIVGFTGFMSHAAYNPDLGSNQVVPREGDLDLLLFDWPTGPTWLYALNQGLHTIVGIVVVPLILAKLWSVFPKLFAWPPVRSPAQALERLSLLLLVGGAAFMWATGLLNMQLYYPWSFNFVVAHYYGSWVFLGALTVHVLTKLRVVRTAYAERGVLKPLMDDVAHTVPEPHNPNGLAPLSPGEPTISRRGVLGLVGAASAGLFLVTAGQSIGGPLRSIAVLAPRGRGAGGSDQGFPVNKTAELAQITPAKVGPDYRLKLTGAASSELTRDQLTRMAQHTETLTIACVEGWTTRQTWTGIRLMDLARMAGIQDGQGMQVISLQEKGTFRQTTLSRDQVMNPKSLLALQVNGEDLSLDHGFPARIIVPAQPGVHNTKWVTELKLVDA
;
A
#
# COMPACT_ATOMS: atom_id res chain seq x y z
N MET A 1 26.75 -38.32 -15.00
CA MET A 1 25.91 -37.87 -16.14
C MET A 1 25.97 -36.34 -16.17
N THR A 2 26.98 -35.79 -16.84
CA THR A 2 27.25 -34.34 -16.87
C THR A 2 26.40 -33.71 -17.97
N LEU A 3 25.14 -33.38 -17.64
CA LEU A 3 24.11 -32.95 -18.61
C LEU A 3 24.29 -31.51 -19.14
N LEU A 4 25.38 -30.81 -18.80
CA LEU A 4 25.59 -29.40 -19.17
C LEU A 4 26.93 -29.21 -19.87
N ARG A 5 26.94 -28.41 -20.96
CA ARG A 5 28.15 -28.02 -21.70
C ARG A 5 29.17 -27.37 -20.75
N GLU A 6 30.44 -27.76 -20.85
CA GLU A 6 31.54 -27.16 -20.08
C GLU A 6 31.70 -25.66 -20.37
N GLN A 7 31.45 -25.25 -21.62
CA GLN A 7 31.51 -23.84 -22.01
C GLN A 7 30.14 -23.14 -21.99
N PRO A 8 30.06 -21.91 -21.45
CA PRO A 8 28.83 -21.13 -21.44
C PRO A 8 28.39 -20.77 -22.87
N PRO A 9 27.07 -20.82 -23.16
CA PRO A 9 26.50 -20.31 -24.41
C PRO A 9 26.93 -18.85 -24.67
N PRO A 10 26.97 -18.39 -25.93
CA PRO A 10 27.20 -16.98 -26.24
C PRO A 10 26.11 -16.08 -25.63
N GLY A 11 26.45 -14.82 -25.38
CA GLY A 11 25.54 -13.82 -24.81
C GLY A 11 25.70 -13.67 -23.29
N PRO A 12 24.60 -13.40 -22.54
CA PRO A 12 24.65 -12.96 -21.14
C PRO A 12 25.19 -14.02 -20.16
N THR A 13 25.29 -15.28 -20.59
CA THR A 13 25.90 -16.39 -19.85
C THR A 13 27.43 -16.35 -19.82
N ARG A 14 28.07 -15.48 -20.63
CA ARG A 14 29.52 -15.24 -20.61
C ARG A 14 29.85 -14.01 -19.77
N ASP A 15 30.82 -14.12 -18.88
CA ASP A 15 31.24 -13.01 -18.02
C ASP A 15 31.75 -11.79 -18.82
N SER A 16 32.33 -12.01 -20.00
CA SER A 16 32.80 -10.96 -20.91
C SER A 16 31.69 -10.14 -21.58
N PHE A 17 30.44 -10.61 -21.54
CA PHE A 17 29.28 -9.86 -22.05
C PHE A 17 29.00 -8.60 -21.21
N TRP A 18 29.29 -8.68 -19.91
CA TRP A 18 29.01 -7.63 -18.95
C TRP A 18 30.20 -6.70 -18.79
N LYS A 19 30.09 -5.46 -19.27
CA LYS A 19 31.23 -4.52 -19.36
C LYS A 19 31.12 -3.25 -18.53
N SER A 20 30.02 -3.01 -17.82
CA SER A 20 29.82 -1.75 -17.11
C SER A 20 30.88 -1.53 -16.01
N PRO A 21 31.73 -0.48 -16.09
CA PRO A 21 32.83 -0.26 -15.15
C PRO A 21 32.37 0.24 -13.78
N VAL A 22 31.16 0.79 -13.70
CA VAL A 22 30.55 1.25 -12.44
C VAL A 22 29.86 0.13 -11.67
N ARG A 23 29.73 -1.07 -12.26
CA ARG A 23 29.17 -2.24 -11.57
C ARG A 23 30.22 -2.89 -10.68
N GLY A 24 29.81 -3.21 -9.46
CA GLY A 24 30.61 -3.99 -8.54
C GLY A 24 29.96 -4.12 -7.16
N PRO A 25 30.67 -4.75 -6.21
CA PRO A 25 30.23 -4.90 -4.83
C PRO A 25 29.80 -3.58 -4.18
N TRP A 26 30.56 -2.50 -4.34
CA TRP A 26 30.24 -1.21 -3.74
C TRP A 26 28.94 -0.62 -4.30
N MET A 27 28.76 -0.61 -5.62
CA MET A 27 27.54 -0.07 -6.23
C MET A 27 26.30 -0.87 -5.82
N THR A 28 26.46 -2.18 -5.72
CA THR A 28 25.40 -3.08 -5.27
C THR A 28 25.07 -2.90 -3.79
N ALA A 29 26.07 -2.59 -2.97
CA ALA A 29 25.93 -2.31 -1.55
C ALA A 29 25.17 -0.98 -1.33
N ILE A 30 25.59 0.11 -1.97
CA ILE A 30 24.95 1.42 -1.80
C ILE A 30 23.47 1.40 -2.24
N LEU A 31 23.16 0.78 -3.39
CA LEU A 31 21.78 0.61 -3.84
C LEU A 31 20.94 -0.22 -2.85
N GLY A 32 21.53 -1.27 -2.27
CA GLY A 32 20.87 -2.07 -1.23
C GLY A 32 20.64 -1.29 0.07
N SER A 33 21.64 -0.51 0.50
CA SER A 33 21.55 0.34 1.70
C SER A 33 20.50 1.45 1.56
N LEU A 34 20.34 2.03 0.37
CA LEU A 34 19.30 3.02 0.08
C LEU A 34 17.90 2.38 -0.01
N LEU A 35 17.80 1.20 -0.60
CA LEU A 35 16.52 0.50 -0.80
C LEU A 35 15.95 -0.07 0.50
N LEU A 36 16.80 -0.61 1.38
CA LEU A 36 16.37 -1.32 2.60
C LEU A 36 15.41 -0.51 3.49
N PRO A 37 15.73 0.73 3.93
CA PRO A 37 14.81 1.49 4.80
C PRO A 37 13.47 1.77 4.11
N LEU A 38 13.47 2.00 2.80
CA LEU A 38 12.25 2.29 2.06
C LEU A 38 11.36 1.03 1.93
N VAL A 39 11.97 -0.13 1.68
CA VAL A 39 11.24 -1.42 1.68
C VAL A 39 10.67 -1.74 3.07
N VAL A 40 11.42 -1.45 4.14
CA VAL A 40 10.94 -1.61 5.52
C VAL A 40 9.74 -0.70 5.78
N ILE A 41 9.77 0.56 5.33
CA ILE A 41 8.62 1.48 5.44
C ILE A 41 7.39 0.92 4.72
N VAL A 42 7.54 0.46 3.46
CA VAL A 42 6.42 -0.11 2.69
C VAL A 42 5.86 -1.36 3.37
N GLY A 43 6.72 -2.27 3.83
CA GLY A 43 6.30 -3.47 4.56
C GLY A 43 5.55 -3.13 5.84
N PHE A 44 6.11 -2.25 6.68
CA PHE A 44 5.50 -1.83 7.93
C PHE A 44 4.14 -1.16 7.71
N THR A 45 4.07 -0.18 6.80
CA THR A 45 2.81 0.52 6.49
C THR A 45 1.76 -0.39 5.87
N GLY A 46 2.16 -1.43 5.14
CA GLY A 46 1.26 -2.47 4.63
C GLY A 46 0.62 -3.28 5.76
N PHE A 47 1.42 -3.77 6.71
CA PHE A 47 0.90 -4.46 7.90
C PHE A 47 0.05 -3.56 8.79
N MET A 48 0.43 -2.29 8.95
CA MET A 48 -0.41 -1.30 9.64
C MET A 48 -1.72 -1.05 8.90
N SER A 49 -1.74 -1.07 7.56
CA SER A 49 -3.00 -0.96 6.82
C SER A 49 -3.89 -2.18 7.02
N HIS A 50 -3.33 -3.39 7.19
CA HIS A 50 -4.09 -4.58 7.57
C HIS A 50 -4.65 -4.45 9.00
N ALA A 51 -3.83 -4.01 9.95
CA ALA A 51 -4.29 -3.73 11.32
C ALA A 51 -5.40 -2.67 11.36
N ALA A 52 -5.34 -1.65 10.50
CA ALA A 52 -6.38 -0.62 10.38
C ALA A 52 -7.75 -1.15 9.96
N TYR A 53 -7.82 -2.36 9.39
CA TYR A 53 -9.10 -3.00 9.12
C TYR A 53 -9.73 -3.54 10.41
N ASN A 54 -8.98 -3.67 11.52
CA ASN A 54 -9.42 -4.39 12.72
C ASN A 54 -10.00 -5.76 12.34
N PRO A 55 -9.16 -6.67 11.79
CA PRO A 55 -9.62 -7.98 11.32
C PRO A 55 -10.25 -8.80 12.45
N ASP A 56 -10.06 -8.41 13.70
CA ASP A 56 -10.64 -9.06 14.85
C ASP A 56 -12.14 -8.86 15.00
N LEU A 57 -12.68 -7.79 14.42
CA LEU A 57 -14.08 -7.39 14.52
C LEU A 57 -14.99 -8.14 13.52
N GLY A 58 -14.79 -9.44 13.39
CA GLY A 58 -15.63 -10.34 12.58
C GLY A 58 -15.67 -9.97 11.10
N SER A 59 -16.67 -9.20 10.69
CA SER A 59 -16.93 -8.90 9.27
C SER A 59 -15.85 -8.10 8.53
N ASN A 60 -14.91 -7.51 9.28
CA ASN A 60 -13.74 -6.84 8.72
C ASN A 60 -12.63 -7.80 8.28
N GLN A 61 -12.70 -9.06 8.70
CA GLN A 61 -11.68 -10.05 8.42
C GLN A 61 -11.65 -10.41 6.93
N VAL A 62 -10.59 -10.00 6.24
CA VAL A 62 -10.35 -10.37 4.83
C VAL A 62 -9.36 -11.53 4.71
N VAL A 63 -8.34 -11.57 5.57
CA VAL A 63 -7.34 -12.63 5.61
C VAL A 63 -7.80 -13.73 6.58
N PRO A 64 -7.85 -15.02 6.16
CA PRO A 64 -8.23 -16.11 7.04
C PRO A 64 -7.32 -16.21 8.28
N ARG A 65 -7.92 -16.42 9.44
CA ARG A 65 -7.23 -16.48 10.75
C ARG A 65 -6.61 -17.84 11.05
N GLU A 66 -6.91 -18.87 10.26
CA GLU A 66 -6.44 -20.25 10.47
C GLU A 66 -4.92 -20.44 10.28
N GLY A 67 -4.13 -19.36 10.24
CA GLY A 67 -2.68 -19.40 10.18
C GLY A 67 -2.04 -18.16 10.81
N ASP A 68 -1.99 -18.13 12.14
CA ASP A 68 -1.03 -17.55 13.13
C ASP A 68 -0.12 -16.32 12.80
N LEU A 69 -0.27 -15.64 11.66
CA LEU A 69 0.65 -14.55 11.24
C LEU A 69 0.10 -13.15 11.50
N ASP A 70 -1.04 -13.02 12.17
CA ASP A 70 -1.59 -11.75 12.62
C ASP A 70 -0.86 -11.26 13.90
N LEU A 71 0.41 -10.91 13.75
CA LEU A 71 1.31 -10.51 14.85
C LEU A 71 1.10 -9.06 15.35
N LEU A 72 0.27 -8.28 14.66
CA LEU A 72 0.05 -6.84 14.89
C LEU A 72 -1.44 -6.52 15.03
N LEU A 73 -2.12 -7.26 15.90
CA LEU A 73 -3.52 -7.03 16.22
C LEU A 73 -3.63 -6.09 17.42
N PHE A 74 -4.27 -4.96 17.20
CA PHE A 74 -4.63 -3.99 18.21
C PHE A 74 -5.82 -3.17 17.70
N ASP A 75 -6.58 -2.58 18.62
CA ASP A 75 -7.63 -1.64 18.25
C ASP A 75 -7.03 -0.42 17.55
N TRP A 76 -7.35 -0.29 16.26
CA TRP A 76 -6.82 0.79 15.46
C TRP A 76 -7.30 2.14 16.02
N PRO A 77 -6.37 3.07 16.32
CA PRO A 77 -6.71 4.31 16.98
C PRO A 77 -7.51 5.23 16.07
N THR A 78 -8.38 6.03 16.69
CA THR A 78 -9.24 7.00 15.99
C THR A 78 -8.58 8.38 15.82
N GLY A 79 -7.31 8.52 16.22
CA GLY A 79 -6.59 9.79 16.24
C GLY A 79 -5.09 9.63 16.01
N PRO A 80 -4.42 10.63 15.39
CA PRO A 80 -4.99 11.83 14.77
C PRO A 80 -5.85 11.51 13.53
N THR A 81 -6.77 12.40 13.15
CA THR A 81 -7.78 12.11 12.09
C THR A 81 -7.19 11.79 10.72
N TRP A 82 -5.94 12.17 10.48
CA TRP A 82 -5.18 11.91 9.26
C TRP A 82 -4.30 10.65 9.33
N LEU A 83 -4.29 9.90 10.43
CA LEU A 83 -3.35 8.80 10.67
C LEU A 83 -3.31 7.78 9.53
N TYR A 84 -4.47 7.25 9.14
CA TYR A 84 -4.53 6.29 8.04
C TYR A 84 -4.15 6.92 6.69
N ALA A 85 -4.42 8.22 6.49
CA ALA A 85 -3.96 8.94 5.30
C ALA A 85 -2.43 8.99 5.22
N LEU A 86 -1.74 9.23 6.35
CA LEU A 86 -0.28 9.17 6.40
C LEU A 86 0.21 7.75 6.12
N ASN A 87 -0.36 6.74 6.80
CA ASN A 87 0.03 5.34 6.62
C ASN A 87 -0.09 4.90 5.15
N GLN A 88 -1.27 5.11 4.56
CA GLN A 88 -1.55 4.67 3.20
C GLN A 88 -0.81 5.50 2.15
N GLY A 89 -0.65 6.81 2.40
CA GLY A 89 0.15 7.68 1.57
C GLY A 89 1.62 7.24 1.54
N LEU A 90 2.23 6.94 2.71
CA LEU A 90 3.58 6.41 2.78
C LEU A 90 3.71 5.07 2.05
N HIS A 91 2.77 4.13 2.28
CA HIS A 91 2.79 2.83 1.63
C HIS A 91 2.83 2.94 0.10
N THR A 92 1.91 3.72 -0.46
CA THR A 92 1.72 3.85 -1.91
C THR A 92 2.79 4.74 -2.56
N ILE A 93 3.09 5.92 -1.99
CA ILE A 93 4.11 6.82 -2.52
C ILE A 93 5.48 6.16 -2.46
N VAL A 94 5.87 5.61 -1.30
CA VAL A 94 7.18 4.97 -1.19
C VAL A 94 7.23 3.77 -2.14
N GLY A 95 6.19 2.93 -2.18
CA GLY A 95 6.10 1.80 -3.12
C GLY A 95 6.32 2.20 -4.58
N ILE A 96 5.88 3.38 -5.01
CA ILE A 96 6.11 3.89 -6.37
C ILE A 96 7.54 4.44 -6.53
N VAL A 97 8.00 5.30 -5.60
CA VAL A 97 9.30 5.99 -5.77
C VAL A 97 10.49 5.04 -5.67
N VAL A 98 10.32 3.86 -5.08
CA VAL A 98 11.38 2.86 -5.05
C VAL A 98 11.55 2.07 -6.35
N VAL A 99 10.67 2.23 -7.36
CA VAL A 99 10.76 1.46 -8.64
C VAL A 99 12.12 1.65 -9.32
N PRO A 100 12.62 2.88 -9.52
CA PRO A 100 13.94 3.08 -10.13
C PRO A 100 15.08 2.47 -9.31
N LEU A 101 14.99 2.50 -7.97
CA LEU A 101 15.97 1.88 -7.07
C LEU A 101 15.97 0.34 -7.20
N ILE A 102 14.80 -0.30 -7.30
CA ILE A 102 14.71 -1.73 -7.56
C ILE A 102 15.32 -2.07 -8.92
N LEU A 103 14.97 -1.33 -9.98
CA LEU A 103 15.50 -1.60 -11.32
C LEU A 103 17.02 -1.43 -11.35
N ALA A 104 17.57 -0.41 -10.68
CA ALA A 104 19.01 -0.22 -10.54
C ALA A 104 19.66 -1.35 -9.73
N LYS A 105 19.03 -1.78 -8.64
CA LYS A 105 19.50 -2.90 -7.82
C LYS A 105 19.51 -4.21 -8.60
N LEU A 106 18.44 -4.50 -9.36
CA LEU A 106 18.35 -5.65 -10.24
C LEU A 106 19.41 -5.59 -11.34
N TRP A 107 19.61 -4.43 -11.96
CA TRP A 107 20.67 -4.21 -12.95
C TRP A 107 22.08 -4.49 -12.40
N SER A 108 22.33 -4.14 -11.12
CA SER A 108 23.64 -4.33 -10.51
C SER A 108 23.97 -5.80 -10.24
N VAL A 109 22.94 -6.63 -9.98
CA VAL A 109 23.09 -8.07 -9.71
C VAL A 109 22.73 -8.96 -10.91
N PHE A 110 22.22 -8.37 -12.00
CA PHE A 110 21.71 -9.07 -13.17
C PHE A 110 22.64 -10.17 -13.72
N PRO A 111 23.98 -9.99 -13.80
CA PRO A 111 24.89 -11.05 -14.25
C PRO A 111 24.75 -12.38 -13.49
N LYS A 112 24.42 -12.32 -12.19
CA LYS A 112 24.28 -13.53 -11.35
C LYS A 112 23.09 -14.39 -11.76
N LEU A 113 22.06 -13.81 -12.38
CA LEU A 113 20.92 -14.57 -12.89
C LEU A 113 21.34 -15.50 -14.04
N PHE A 114 22.33 -15.07 -14.84
CA PHE A 114 22.83 -15.78 -16.02
C PHE A 114 24.07 -16.65 -15.74
N ALA A 115 24.46 -16.83 -14.48
CA ALA A 115 25.65 -17.62 -14.16
C ALA A 115 25.51 -19.07 -14.67
N TRP A 116 26.56 -19.57 -15.33
CA TRP A 116 26.64 -20.91 -15.93
C TRP A 116 27.70 -21.79 -15.23
N PRO A 117 27.46 -23.10 -15.01
CA PRO A 117 26.17 -23.76 -15.15
C PRO A 117 25.14 -23.20 -14.15
N PRO A 118 23.82 -23.32 -14.42
CA PRO A 118 22.79 -22.75 -13.56
C PRO A 118 22.87 -23.27 -12.12
N VAL A 119 23.13 -24.56 -11.92
CA VAL A 119 23.33 -25.16 -10.60
C VAL A 119 24.62 -25.97 -10.60
N ARG A 120 25.53 -25.61 -9.71
CA ARG A 120 26.85 -26.24 -9.49
C ARG A 120 26.85 -27.14 -8.24
N SER A 121 25.97 -26.87 -7.27
CA SER A 121 25.87 -27.63 -6.02
C SER A 121 24.49 -27.45 -5.37
N PRO A 122 24.09 -28.34 -4.43
CA PRO A 122 22.87 -28.18 -3.65
C PRO A 122 22.81 -26.87 -2.86
N ALA A 123 23.95 -26.42 -2.31
CA ALA A 123 24.04 -25.14 -1.62
C ALA A 123 23.74 -23.95 -2.58
N GLN A 124 24.26 -24.00 -3.80
CA GLN A 124 23.95 -22.97 -4.80
C GLN A 124 22.48 -23.04 -5.26
N ALA A 125 21.90 -24.24 -5.35
CA ALA A 125 20.48 -24.39 -5.65
C ALA A 125 19.60 -23.72 -4.59
N LEU A 126 19.93 -23.90 -3.31
CA LEU A 126 19.24 -23.23 -2.19
C LEU A 126 19.45 -21.71 -2.21
N GLU A 127 20.66 -21.22 -2.51
CA GLU A 127 20.91 -19.78 -2.69
C GLU A 127 20.04 -19.21 -3.82
N ARG A 128 19.95 -19.91 -4.96
CA ARG A 128 19.10 -19.50 -6.08
C ARG A 128 17.62 -19.55 -5.76
N LEU A 129 17.16 -20.55 -5.01
CA LEU A 129 15.77 -20.61 -4.55
C LEU A 129 15.43 -19.42 -3.64
N SER A 130 16.32 -19.08 -2.70
CA SER A 130 16.16 -17.88 -1.87
C SER A 130 16.13 -16.60 -2.70
N LEU A 131 16.99 -16.48 -3.72
CA LEU A 131 16.97 -15.34 -4.64
C LEU A 131 15.70 -15.30 -5.50
N LEU A 132 15.17 -16.45 -5.92
CA LEU A 132 13.91 -16.54 -6.65
C LEU A 132 12.75 -16.06 -5.78
N LEU A 133 12.70 -16.47 -4.51
CA LEU A 133 11.69 -16.00 -3.56
C LEU A 133 11.81 -14.50 -3.29
N LEU A 134 13.04 -13.98 -3.19
CA LEU A 134 13.28 -12.56 -3.00
C LEU A 134 12.86 -11.72 -4.21
N VAL A 135 13.36 -12.05 -5.40
CA VAL A 135 13.12 -11.29 -6.63
C VAL A 135 11.69 -11.49 -7.12
N GLY A 136 11.21 -12.74 -7.09
CA GLY A 136 9.83 -13.10 -7.43
C GLY A 136 8.83 -12.51 -6.44
N GLY A 137 9.13 -12.56 -5.14
CA GLY A 137 8.33 -11.90 -4.10
C GLY A 137 8.28 -10.40 -4.28
N ALA A 138 9.42 -9.74 -4.51
CA ALA A 138 9.46 -8.31 -4.81
C ALA A 138 8.62 -7.97 -6.05
N ALA A 139 8.83 -8.69 -7.16
CA ALA A 139 8.08 -8.47 -8.39
C ALA A 139 6.57 -8.67 -8.20
N PHE A 140 6.18 -9.74 -7.49
CA PHE A 140 4.79 -10.03 -7.17
C PHE A 140 4.16 -8.92 -6.33
N MET A 141 4.77 -8.54 -5.21
CA MET A 141 4.27 -7.50 -4.32
C MET A 141 4.10 -6.18 -5.06
N TRP A 142 5.07 -5.81 -5.89
CA TRP A 142 5.07 -4.52 -6.56
C TRP A 142 4.10 -4.47 -7.73
N ALA A 143 4.09 -5.50 -8.57
CA ALA A 143 3.16 -5.57 -9.69
C ALA A 143 1.71 -5.61 -9.18
N THR A 144 1.42 -6.46 -8.20
CA THR A 144 0.06 -6.54 -7.65
C THR A 144 -0.35 -5.25 -6.95
N GLY A 145 0.54 -4.63 -6.15
CA GLY A 145 0.28 -3.35 -5.50
C GLY A 145 0.01 -2.22 -6.49
N LEU A 146 0.84 -2.10 -7.53
CA LEU A 146 0.69 -1.07 -8.56
C LEU A 146 -0.60 -1.23 -9.36
N LEU A 147 -0.90 -2.46 -9.78
CA LEU A 147 -2.12 -2.76 -10.54
C LEU A 147 -3.39 -2.61 -9.70
N ASN A 148 -3.34 -2.96 -8.40
CA ASN A 148 -4.43 -2.72 -7.46
C ASN A 148 -4.73 -1.22 -7.29
N MET A 149 -3.70 -0.36 -7.22
CA MET A 149 -3.90 1.09 -7.18
C MET A 149 -4.62 1.62 -8.43
N GLN A 150 -4.46 0.95 -9.57
CA GLN A 150 -5.11 1.29 -10.85
C GLN A 150 -6.46 0.61 -11.04
N LEU A 151 -6.96 -0.14 -10.05
CA LEU A 151 -8.17 -0.97 -10.15
C LEU A 151 -8.13 -2.00 -11.31
N TYR A 152 -6.94 -2.42 -11.70
CA TYR A 152 -6.74 -3.40 -12.76
C TYR A 152 -6.37 -4.76 -12.14
N TYR A 153 -7.25 -5.75 -12.28
CA TYR A 153 -7.08 -7.08 -11.72
C TYR A 153 -7.04 -8.13 -12.84
N PRO A 154 -5.89 -8.33 -13.51
CA PRO A 154 -5.72 -9.37 -14.53
C PRO A 154 -5.65 -10.79 -13.94
N TRP A 155 -6.11 -10.98 -12.71
CA TRP A 155 -6.05 -12.22 -11.95
C TRP A 155 -7.38 -12.50 -11.26
N SER A 156 -7.58 -13.77 -10.88
CA SER A 156 -8.80 -14.25 -10.21
C SER A 156 -8.65 -14.45 -8.70
N PHE A 157 -7.45 -14.33 -8.14
CA PHE A 157 -7.21 -14.46 -6.70
C PHE A 157 -7.61 -13.20 -5.92
N ASN A 158 -7.88 -13.37 -4.62
CA ASN A 158 -8.10 -12.23 -3.73
C ASN A 158 -6.78 -11.47 -3.51
N PHE A 159 -6.72 -10.24 -4.01
CA PHE A 159 -5.53 -9.39 -3.90
C PHE A 159 -5.05 -9.24 -2.46
N VAL A 160 -5.93 -8.89 -1.51
CA VAL A 160 -5.55 -8.61 -0.12
C VAL A 160 -4.89 -9.83 0.52
N VAL A 161 -5.49 -11.01 0.33
CA VAL A 161 -4.98 -12.28 0.87
C VAL A 161 -3.62 -12.64 0.25
N ALA A 162 -3.54 -12.61 -1.09
CA ALA A 162 -2.32 -12.99 -1.78
C ALA A 162 -1.16 -12.02 -1.51
N HIS A 163 -1.47 -10.73 -1.42
CA HIS A 163 -0.50 -9.68 -1.12
C HIS A 163 -0.01 -9.77 0.34
N TYR A 164 -0.88 -10.11 1.30
CA TYR A 164 -0.51 -10.32 2.70
C TYR A 164 0.43 -11.52 2.92
N TYR A 165 0.10 -12.69 2.36
CA TYR A 165 1.01 -13.84 2.48
C TYR A 165 2.29 -13.65 1.64
N GLY A 166 2.16 -12.98 0.48
CA GLY A 166 3.29 -12.57 -0.33
C GLY A 166 4.28 -11.68 0.43
N SER A 167 3.79 -10.77 1.28
CA SER A 167 4.66 -9.90 2.08
C SER A 167 5.45 -10.68 3.12
N TRP A 168 4.87 -11.71 3.74
CA TRP A 168 5.59 -12.59 4.67
C TRP A 168 6.69 -13.39 3.99
N VAL A 169 6.40 -14.00 2.83
CA VAL A 169 7.40 -14.72 2.03
C VAL A 169 8.54 -13.79 1.61
N PHE A 170 8.20 -12.60 1.12
CA PHE A 170 9.18 -11.60 0.73
C PHE A 170 10.03 -11.12 1.91
N LEU A 171 9.42 -10.83 3.07
CA LEU A 171 10.12 -10.37 4.27
C LEU A 171 11.09 -11.43 4.81
N GLY A 172 10.68 -12.70 4.82
CA GLY A 172 11.55 -13.82 5.18
C GLY A 172 12.75 -13.92 4.24
N ALA A 173 12.52 -13.89 2.92
CA ALA A 173 13.59 -13.92 1.93
C ALA A 173 14.53 -12.70 2.02
N LEU A 174 13.98 -11.50 2.25
CA LEU A 174 14.73 -10.27 2.44
C LEU A 174 15.61 -10.33 3.69
N THR A 175 15.10 -10.87 4.78
CA THR A 175 15.84 -11.01 6.04
C THR A 175 17.06 -11.92 5.84
N VAL A 176 16.86 -13.10 5.27
CA VAL A 176 17.98 -14.02 4.92
C VAL A 176 18.96 -13.34 3.97
N HIS A 177 18.47 -12.61 2.96
CA HIS A 177 19.33 -11.87 2.02
C HIS A 177 20.20 -10.81 2.71
N VAL A 178 19.60 -9.97 3.57
CA VAL A 178 20.33 -8.91 4.29
C VAL A 178 21.41 -9.53 5.19
N LEU A 179 21.05 -10.57 5.97
CA LEU A 179 21.99 -11.24 6.87
C LEU A 179 23.16 -11.86 6.12
N THR A 180 22.90 -12.56 5.00
CA THR A 180 23.95 -13.23 4.22
C THR A 180 24.84 -12.27 3.44
N LYS A 181 24.33 -11.09 3.02
CA LYS A 181 25.11 -10.10 2.26
C LYS A 181 25.74 -9.01 3.13
N LEU A 182 25.48 -8.98 4.44
CA LEU A 182 26.03 -7.99 5.37
C LEU A 182 27.57 -7.93 5.33
N ARG A 183 28.24 -9.08 5.26
CA ARG A 183 29.72 -9.13 5.16
C ARG A 183 30.22 -8.47 3.88
N VAL A 184 29.56 -8.73 2.75
CA VAL A 184 29.92 -8.14 1.45
C VAL A 184 29.77 -6.61 1.50
N VAL A 185 28.68 -6.11 2.09
CA VAL A 185 28.45 -4.66 2.28
C VAL A 185 29.54 -4.05 3.15
N ARG A 186 29.87 -4.67 4.29
CA ARG A 186 30.91 -4.19 5.21
C ARG A 186 32.29 -4.15 4.54
N THR A 187 32.67 -5.22 3.82
CA THR A 187 33.95 -5.26 3.09
C THR A 187 34.02 -4.18 2.02
N ALA A 188 32.96 -4.02 1.21
CA ALA A 188 32.93 -3.00 0.16
C ALA A 188 33.10 -1.58 0.69
N TYR A 189 32.45 -1.27 1.83
CA TYR A 189 32.59 0.04 2.47
C TYR A 189 33.91 0.22 3.22
N ALA A 190 34.47 -0.84 3.82
CA ALA A 190 35.78 -0.77 4.47
C ALA A 190 36.90 -0.49 3.47
N GLU A 191 36.87 -1.14 2.30
CA GLU A 191 37.91 -0.98 1.28
C GLU A 191 37.83 0.34 0.52
N ARG A 192 36.61 0.83 0.24
CA ARG A 192 36.40 1.98 -0.67
C ARG A 192 35.84 3.21 0.01
N GLY A 193 35.38 3.11 1.26
CA GLY A 193 34.57 4.14 1.91
C GLY A 193 33.15 4.20 1.36
N VAL A 194 32.24 4.80 2.12
CA VAL A 194 30.81 4.93 1.72
C VAL A 194 30.63 6.03 0.67
N LEU A 195 31.37 7.13 0.75
CA LEU A 195 31.15 8.31 -0.11
C LEU A 195 32.25 8.53 -1.15
N LYS A 196 33.47 8.03 -0.91
CA LYS A 196 34.63 8.29 -1.77
C LYS A 196 34.39 7.92 -3.24
N PRO A 197 33.78 6.76 -3.60
CA PRO A 197 33.52 6.44 -5.01
C PRO A 197 32.46 7.32 -5.70
N LEU A 198 31.76 8.17 -4.94
CA LEU A 198 30.84 9.18 -5.50
C LEU A 198 31.56 10.48 -5.87
N MET A 199 32.81 10.68 -5.45
CA MET A 199 33.58 11.87 -5.77
C MET A 199 34.13 11.80 -7.19
N ASP A 200 34.47 10.60 -7.66
CA ASP A 200 34.99 10.33 -8.99
C ASP A 200 34.05 10.87 -10.08
N ASP A 201 34.60 11.62 -11.03
CA ASP A 201 33.94 11.93 -12.30
C ASP A 201 34.09 10.75 -13.28
N VAL A 202 33.66 10.94 -14.52
CA VAL A 202 33.73 9.88 -15.54
C VAL A 202 35.18 9.49 -15.84
N ALA A 203 36.08 10.46 -15.96
CA ALA A 203 37.49 10.23 -16.28
C ALA A 203 38.24 9.50 -15.16
N HIS A 204 37.85 9.72 -13.91
CA HIS A 204 38.45 9.11 -12.73
C HIS A 204 37.70 7.85 -12.25
N THR A 205 36.68 7.39 -12.98
CA THR A 205 35.93 6.19 -12.59
C THR A 205 36.78 4.93 -12.82
N VAL A 206 37.31 4.37 -11.73
CA VAL A 206 38.07 3.11 -11.77
C VAL A 206 37.14 1.91 -11.48
N PRO A 207 37.15 0.86 -12.33
CA PRO A 207 36.43 -0.38 -12.08
C PRO A 207 36.87 -1.08 -10.79
N GLU A 208 35.96 -1.80 -10.15
CA GLU A 208 36.34 -2.66 -9.02
C GLU A 208 37.11 -3.89 -9.52
N PRO A 209 38.10 -4.43 -8.75
CA PRO A 209 38.83 -5.63 -9.14
C PRO A 209 37.89 -6.79 -9.46
N HIS A 210 38.18 -7.50 -10.54
CA HIS A 210 37.40 -8.67 -10.90
C HIS A 210 37.58 -9.78 -9.84
N ASN A 211 36.46 -10.39 -9.47
CA ASN A 211 36.42 -11.61 -8.68
C ASN A 211 35.46 -12.58 -9.41
N PRO A 212 35.86 -13.83 -9.67
CA PRO A 212 35.01 -14.81 -10.36
C PRO A 212 33.64 -15.01 -9.71
N ASN A 213 33.55 -14.83 -8.38
CA ASN A 213 32.31 -14.90 -7.62
C ASN A 213 31.71 -13.51 -7.32
N GLY A 214 32.35 -12.43 -7.77
CA GLY A 214 31.94 -11.04 -7.59
C GLY A 214 31.01 -10.50 -8.68
N LEU A 215 30.77 -9.19 -8.64
CA LEU A 215 29.88 -8.48 -9.56
C LEU A 215 30.63 -7.54 -10.52
N ALA A 216 31.94 -7.35 -10.30
CA ALA A 216 32.77 -6.54 -11.15
C ALA A 216 33.05 -7.26 -12.48
N PRO A 217 32.97 -6.55 -13.62
CA PRO A 217 33.18 -7.14 -14.94
C PRO A 217 34.61 -7.69 -15.09
N LEU A 218 34.78 -8.78 -15.85
CA LEU A 218 36.10 -9.34 -16.16
C LEU A 218 36.91 -8.42 -17.07
N SER A 219 36.24 -7.80 -18.05
CA SER A 219 36.83 -6.88 -19.00
C SER A 219 35.96 -5.62 -19.04
N PRO A 220 36.12 -4.70 -18.07
CA PRO A 220 35.37 -3.45 -18.05
C PRO A 220 35.60 -2.66 -19.34
N GLY A 221 34.54 -2.07 -19.88
CA GLY A 221 34.66 -1.07 -20.94
C GLY A 221 35.02 0.30 -20.37
N GLU A 222 35.17 1.28 -21.26
CA GLU A 222 35.42 2.67 -20.87
C GLU A 222 34.21 3.23 -20.08
N PRO A 223 34.45 3.99 -18.99
CA PRO A 223 33.39 4.66 -18.26
C PRO A 223 32.67 5.70 -19.13
N THR A 224 31.36 5.55 -19.28
CA THR A 224 30.48 6.55 -19.92
C THR A 224 29.68 7.35 -18.90
N ILE A 225 29.64 6.89 -17.65
CA ILE A 225 28.93 7.51 -16.53
C ILE A 225 29.68 7.22 -15.24
N SER A 226 29.67 8.16 -14.30
CA SER A 226 30.22 7.92 -12.96
C SER A 226 29.22 7.23 -12.04
N ARG A 227 29.68 6.70 -10.91
CA ARG A 227 28.79 6.10 -9.89
C ARG A 227 27.80 7.13 -9.35
N ARG A 228 28.24 8.38 -9.16
CA ARG A 228 27.38 9.52 -8.81
C ARG A 228 26.34 9.79 -9.90
N GLY A 229 26.71 9.70 -11.18
CA GLY A 229 25.77 9.83 -12.29
C GLY A 229 24.66 8.78 -12.26
N VAL A 230 25.01 7.51 -12.00
CA VAL A 230 24.01 6.43 -11.85
C VAL A 230 23.04 6.72 -10.70
N LEU A 231 23.56 7.04 -9.51
CA LEU A 231 22.70 7.36 -8.36
C LEU A 231 21.88 8.63 -8.58
N GLY A 232 22.45 9.63 -9.26
CA GLY A 232 21.76 10.85 -9.64
C GLY A 232 20.59 10.58 -10.59
N LEU A 233 20.78 9.72 -11.59
CA LEU A 233 19.71 9.30 -12.50
C LEU A 233 18.60 8.55 -11.77
N VAL A 234 18.96 7.59 -10.93
CA VAL A 234 18.01 6.82 -10.13
C VAL A 234 17.23 7.74 -9.18
N GLY A 235 17.95 8.61 -8.45
CA GLY A 235 17.35 9.60 -7.55
C GLY A 235 16.45 10.59 -8.27
N ALA A 236 16.85 11.10 -9.44
CA ALA A 236 16.03 11.99 -10.26
C ALA A 236 14.78 11.29 -10.79
N ALA A 237 14.87 10.03 -11.22
CA ALA A 237 13.72 9.24 -11.62
C ALA A 237 12.75 9.00 -10.44
N SER A 238 13.27 8.64 -9.27
CA SER A 238 12.47 8.47 -8.04
C SER A 238 11.81 9.79 -7.60
N ALA A 239 12.53 10.91 -7.66
CA ALA A 239 12.00 12.24 -7.36
C ALA A 239 10.95 12.67 -8.39
N GLY A 240 11.16 12.38 -9.68
CA GLY A 240 10.17 12.61 -10.72
C GLY A 240 8.87 11.85 -10.45
N LEU A 241 8.96 10.55 -10.12
CA LEU A 241 7.81 9.74 -9.72
C LEU A 241 7.11 10.31 -8.48
N PHE A 242 7.87 10.75 -7.47
CA PHE A 242 7.31 11.39 -6.28
C PHE A 242 6.47 12.62 -6.66
N LEU A 243 7.05 13.53 -7.44
CA LEU A 243 6.41 14.78 -7.86
C LEU A 243 5.10 14.53 -8.61
N VAL A 244 5.07 13.52 -9.49
CA VAL A 244 3.90 13.22 -10.33
C VAL A 244 2.87 12.27 -9.69
N THR A 245 3.06 11.85 -8.44
CA THR A 245 2.14 10.94 -7.74
C THR A 245 1.74 11.37 -6.34
N ALA A 246 2.63 11.98 -5.56
CA ALA A 246 2.41 12.28 -4.14
C ALA A 246 1.22 13.23 -3.89
N GLY A 247 0.91 14.08 -4.87
CA GLY A 247 -0.22 15.00 -4.80
C GLY A 247 -1.58 14.34 -4.54
N GLN A 248 -1.77 13.07 -4.95
CA GLN A 248 -3.02 12.36 -4.68
C GLN A 248 -3.23 12.07 -3.18
N SER A 249 -2.14 11.84 -2.44
CA SER A 249 -2.16 11.48 -1.02
C SER A 249 -2.03 12.70 -0.12
N ILE A 250 -1.30 13.73 -0.56
CA ILE A 250 -1.17 15.00 0.18
C ILE A 250 -2.46 15.83 0.04
N GLY A 251 -3.09 15.80 -1.13
CA GLY A 251 -4.28 16.58 -1.43
C GLY A 251 -3.98 18.07 -1.70
N GLY A 252 -5.02 18.90 -1.65
CA GLY A 252 -4.93 20.33 -1.92
C GLY A 252 -4.46 20.67 -3.34
N PRO A 253 -3.78 21.82 -3.55
CA PRO A 253 -3.30 22.26 -4.87
C PRO A 253 -2.35 21.26 -5.55
N LEU A 254 -1.59 20.50 -4.75
CA LEU A 254 -0.65 19.50 -5.24
C LEU A 254 -1.33 18.34 -5.96
N ARG A 255 -2.65 18.16 -5.79
CA ARG A 255 -3.40 17.15 -6.54
C ARG A 255 -3.25 17.34 -8.06
N SER A 256 -3.27 18.58 -8.54
CA SER A 256 -3.20 18.91 -9.98
C SER A 256 -1.95 18.38 -10.72
N ILE A 257 -0.84 18.21 -10.00
CA ILE A 257 0.42 17.69 -10.55
C ILE A 257 0.55 16.17 -10.46
N ALA A 258 -0.41 15.47 -9.83
CA ALA A 258 -0.41 14.02 -9.68
C ALA A 258 -0.85 13.30 -10.97
N VAL A 259 -0.18 13.57 -12.09
CA VAL A 259 -0.64 13.19 -13.44
C VAL A 259 -0.65 11.68 -13.70
N LEU A 260 0.14 10.90 -12.96
CA LEU A 260 0.19 9.42 -13.07
C LEU A 260 -0.63 8.71 -11.98
N ALA A 261 -1.26 9.47 -11.08
CA ALA A 261 -2.12 8.90 -10.06
C ALA A 261 -3.53 8.61 -10.64
N PRO A 262 -4.13 7.44 -10.37
CA PRO A 262 -5.41 7.04 -10.97
C PRO A 262 -6.56 8.02 -10.69
N ARG A 263 -6.51 8.72 -9.56
CA ARG A 263 -7.44 9.81 -9.21
C ARG A 263 -6.72 11.14 -8.97
N GLY A 264 -5.57 11.33 -9.59
CA GLY A 264 -4.74 12.52 -9.39
C GLY A 264 -5.29 13.77 -10.08
N ARG A 265 -5.99 13.65 -11.21
CA ARG A 265 -6.60 14.80 -11.89
C ARG A 265 -8.11 14.84 -11.67
N GLY A 266 -8.52 15.65 -10.70
CA GLY A 266 -9.93 15.97 -10.45
C GLY A 266 -10.71 14.89 -9.69
N ALA A 267 -12.02 15.11 -9.63
CA ALA A 267 -12.96 14.28 -8.87
C ALA A 267 -13.41 13.01 -9.63
N GLY A 268 -12.84 12.73 -10.80
CA GLY A 268 -13.21 11.57 -11.63
C GLY A 268 -14.66 11.60 -12.10
N GLY A 269 -15.22 12.79 -12.32
CA GLY A 269 -16.62 12.98 -12.71
C GLY A 269 -17.61 13.02 -11.55
N SER A 270 -17.15 13.07 -10.28
CA SER A 270 -18.08 13.22 -9.16
C SER A 270 -18.76 14.58 -9.15
N ASP A 271 -20.01 14.57 -8.71
CA ASP A 271 -20.89 15.73 -8.62
C ASP A 271 -20.58 16.63 -7.41
N GLN A 272 -19.93 16.10 -6.37
CA GLN A 272 -19.57 16.87 -5.16
C GLN A 272 -18.08 17.24 -5.07
N GLY A 273 -17.35 17.17 -6.20
CA GLY A 273 -16.03 17.77 -6.32
C GLY A 273 -14.88 17.00 -5.66
N PHE A 274 -15.09 15.76 -5.22
CA PHE A 274 -14.01 14.87 -4.77
C PHE A 274 -14.22 13.40 -5.18
N PRO A 275 -13.14 12.60 -5.27
CA PRO A 275 -13.23 11.30 -5.94
C PRO A 275 -14.13 10.29 -5.24
N VAL A 276 -14.77 9.45 -6.06
CA VAL A 276 -15.61 8.33 -5.64
C VAL A 276 -14.82 7.03 -5.87
N ASN A 277 -14.73 6.18 -4.84
CA ASN A 277 -14.11 4.85 -4.98
C ASN A 277 -14.98 3.90 -5.80
N LYS A 278 -16.25 3.75 -5.42
CA LYS A 278 -17.24 2.89 -6.06
C LYS A 278 -18.53 3.68 -6.29
N THR A 279 -19.02 3.78 -7.52
CA THR A 279 -20.26 4.51 -7.83
C THR A 279 -21.50 3.75 -7.35
N ALA A 280 -22.62 4.45 -7.22
CA ALA A 280 -23.94 3.89 -6.95
C ALA A 280 -24.37 2.92 -8.04
N GLU A 281 -24.08 3.24 -9.30
CA GLU A 281 -24.32 2.35 -10.44
C GLU A 281 -23.59 1.01 -10.28
N LEU A 282 -22.28 1.05 -9.99
CA LEU A 282 -21.49 -0.17 -9.78
C LEU A 282 -21.93 -0.96 -8.53
N ALA A 283 -22.54 -0.28 -7.55
CA ALA A 283 -23.12 -0.89 -6.36
C ALA A 283 -24.61 -1.30 -6.53
N GLN A 284 -25.21 -1.06 -7.69
CA GLN A 284 -26.63 -1.32 -7.99
C GLN A 284 -27.59 -0.62 -7.00
N ILE A 285 -27.23 0.61 -6.62
CA ILE A 285 -28.06 1.49 -5.80
C ILE A 285 -28.81 2.45 -6.72
N THR A 286 -30.13 2.40 -6.66
CA THR A 286 -31.03 3.25 -7.45
C THR A 286 -31.69 4.30 -6.56
N PRO A 287 -32.12 5.45 -7.11
CA PRO A 287 -32.86 6.46 -6.35
C PRO A 287 -34.09 5.90 -5.61
N ALA A 288 -34.75 4.89 -6.17
CA ALA A 288 -35.90 4.22 -5.53
C ALA A 288 -35.53 3.52 -4.22
N LYS A 289 -34.33 2.92 -4.12
CA LYS A 289 -33.86 2.23 -2.90
C LYS A 289 -33.53 3.18 -1.75
N VAL A 290 -33.34 4.47 -2.04
CA VAL A 290 -32.92 5.51 -1.09
C VAL A 290 -33.93 6.65 -0.97
N GLY A 291 -35.13 6.47 -1.54
CA GLY A 291 -36.19 7.46 -1.59
C GLY A 291 -36.97 7.61 -0.27
N PRO A 292 -38.23 8.07 -0.31
CA PRO A 292 -39.05 8.34 0.88
C PRO A 292 -39.25 7.13 1.81
N ASP A 293 -39.17 5.91 1.27
CA ASP A 293 -39.32 4.66 2.01
C ASP A 293 -38.04 4.22 2.74
N TYR A 294 -36.93 4.93 2.54
CA TYR A 294 -35.69 4.65 3.26
C TYR A 294 -35.91 4.71 4.79
N ARG A 295 -35.39 3.71 5.48
CA ARG A 295 -35.32 3.66 6.95
C ARG A 295 -33.91 3.28 7.38
N LEU A 296 -33.40 3.97 8.40
CA LEU A 296 -32.25 3.51 9.15
C LEU A 296 -32.74 2.66 10.32
N LYS A 297 -32.30 1.40 10.37
CA LYS A 297 -32.58 0.51 11.49
C LYS A 297 -31.47 0.58 12.53
N LEU A 298 -31.84 0.77 13.79
CA LEU A 298 -30.96 0.61 14.94
C LEU A 298 -31.32 -0.71 15.62
N THR A 299 -30.34 -1.59 15.79
CA THR A 299 -30.54 -2.93 16.37
C THR A 299 -29.60 -3.12 17.55
N GLY A 300 -30.15 -3.44 18.72
CA GLY A 300 -29.40 -3.62 19.96
C GLY A 300 -30.30 -4.08 21.10
N ALA A 301 -29.97 -3.72 22.34
CA ALA A 301 -30.85 -3.94 23.49
C ALA A 301 -32.19 -3.19 23.34
N ALA A 302 -32.15 -2.05 22.63
CA ALA A 302 -33.33 -1.39 22.09
C ALA A 302 -33.26 -1.41 20.55
N SER A 303 -34.41 -1.57 19.90
CA SER A 303 -34.52 -1.51 18.44
C SER A 303 -35.43 -0.37 18.01
N SER A 304 -35.06 0.34 16.95
CA SER A 304 -35.87 1.42 16.37
C SER A 304 -35.60 1.58 14.88
N GLU A 305 -36.55 2.18 14.18
CA GLU A 305 -36.39 2.57 12.78
C GLU A 305 -36.63 4.06 12.63
N LEU A 306 -35.72 4.74 11.93
CA LEU A 306 -35.73 6.18 11.73
C LEU A 306 -35.87 6.50 10.25
N THR A 307 -36.84 7.35 9.91
CA THR A 307 -36.93 7.95 8.58
C THR A 307 -35.80 8.96 8.37
N ARG A 308 -35.50 9.31 7.11
CA ARG A 308 -34.58 10.42 6.82
C ARG A 308 -35.01 11.72 7.51
N ASP A 309 -36.30 12.05 7.48
CA ASP A 309 -36.84 13.26 8.10
C ASP A 309 -36.73 13.25 9.63
N GLN A 310 -36.72 12.08 10.26
CA GLN A 310 -36.43 11.98 11.69
C GLN A 310 -34.94 12.22 11.95
N LEU A 311 -34.06 11.64 11.14
CA LEU A 311 -32.61 11.84 11.24
C LEU A 311 -32.21 13.31 11.08
N THR A 312 -32.79 14.05 10.13
CA THR A 312 -32.51 15.48 9.91
C THR A 312 -32.97 16.37 11.07
N ARG A 313 -33.94 15.92 11.87
CA ARG A 313 -34.43 16.63 13.06
C ARG A 313 -33.65 16.31 14.34
N MET A 314 -32.77 15.30 14.31
CA MET A 314 -31.86 15.02 15.42
C MET A 314 -30.75 16.09 15.50
N ALA A 315 -30.05 16.14 16.64
CA ALA A 315 -28.89 17.02 16.82
C ALA A 315 -27.82 16.73 15.75
N GLN A 316 -27.53 17.76 14.93
CA GLN A 316 -26.52 17.68 13.87
C GLN A 316 -25.16 18.19 14.37
N HIS A 317 -24.10 17.49 13.99
CA HIS A 317 -22.71 17.81 14.31
C HIS A 317 -21.90 17.91 13.02
N THR A 318 -20.97 18.85 12.97
CA THR A 318 -20.15 19.12 11.79
C THR A 318 -18.67 18.89 12.10
N GLU A 319 -18.02 18.06 11.31
CA GLU A 319 -16.61 17.70 11.49
C GLU A 319 -15.84 17.75 10.17
N THR A 320 -14.61 18.26 10.20
CA THR A 320 -13.74 18.25 9.02
C THR A 320 -12.78 17.06 9.10
N LEU A 321 -13.02 16.05 8.28
CA LEU A 321 -12.35 14.74 8.36
C LEU A 321 -11.72 14.35 7.02
N THR A 322 -10.61 13.62 7.13
CA THR A 322 -9.88 13.08 5.98
C THR A 322 -10.37 11.68 5.68
N ILE A 323 -10.78 11.44 4.44
CA ILE A 323 -10.95 10.10 3.88
C ILE A 323 -9.66 9.75 3.14
N ALA A 324 -9.09 8.58 3.43
CA ALA A 324 -7.99 8.02 2.66
C ALA A 324 -8.39 6.67 2.08
N CYS A 325 -8.30 6.54 0.76
CA CYS A 325 -8.57 5.29 0.08
C CYS A 325 -7.34 4.38 0.11
N VAL A 326 -7.57 3.07 0.14
CA VAL A 326 -6.53 2.04 0.05
C VAL A 326 -5.72 2.11 -1.26
N GLU A 327 -6.24 2.82 -2.27
CA GLU A 327 -5.55 3.07 -3.54
C GLU A 327 -4.52 4.21 -3.46
N GLY A 328 -4.44 4.92 -2.32
CA GLY A 328 -3.41 5.93 -2.06
C GLY A 328 -3.87 7.38 -2.15
N TRP A 329 -5.06 7.66 -2.67
CA TRP A 329 -5.59 9.03 -2.69
C TRP A 329 -6.32 9.41 -1.40
N THR A 330 -6.28 10.69 -1.07
CA THR A 330 -6.95 11.26 0.11
C THR A 330 -7.84 12.43 -0.28
N THR A 331 -8.79 12.76 0.58
CA THR A 331 -9.58 13.98 0.48
C THR A 331 -9.97 14.44 1.87
N ARG A 332 -10.01 15.75 2.09
CA ARG A 332 -10.48 16.36 3.34
C ARG A 332 -11.77 17.10 3.06
N GLN A 333 -12.84 16.74 3.76
CA GLN A 333 -14.17 17.31 3.55
C GLN A 333 -14.82 17.65 4.89
N THR A 334 -15.84 18.51 4.85
CA THR A 334 -16.64 18.88 6.02
C THR A 334 -17.94 18.09 6.00
N TRP A 335 -18.15 17.24 6.99
CA TRP A 335 -19.28 16.31 7.08
C TRP A 335 -20.24 16.76 8.16
N THR A 336 -21.55 16.68 7.88
CA THR A 336 -22.59 17.01 8.86
C THR A 336 -23.55 15.84 9.03
N GLY A 337 -23.86 15.50 10.28
CA GLY A 337 -24.73 14.38 10.61
C GLY A 337 -24.88 14.11 12.11
N ILE A 338 -25.38 12.92 12.44
CA ILE A 338 -25.62 12.49 13.82
C ILE A 338 -24.38 11.78 14.34
N ARG A 339 -23.98 11.99 15.60
CA ARG A 339 -22.87 11.24 16.19
C ARG A 339 -23.24 9.76 16.35
N LEU A 340 -22.31 8.87 15.99
CA LEU A 340 -22.52 7.43 16.15
C LEU A 340 -22.75 7.03 17.62
N MET A 341 -22.10 7.71 18.57
CA MET A 341 -22.33 7.47 20.00
C MET A 341 -23.78 7.70 20.44
N ASP A 342 -24.49 8.66 19.83
CA ASP A 342 -25.86 8.98 20.22
C ASP A 342 -26.83 7.93 19.67
N LEU A 343 -26.61 7.49 18.44
CA LEU A 343 -27.33 6.35 17.85
C LEU A 343 -27.04 5.04 18.61
N ALA A 344 -25.80 4.82 19.04
CA ALA A 344 -25.42 3.68 19.85
C ALA A 344 -26.15 3.68 21.21
N ARG A 345 -26.22 4.83 21.88
CA ARG A 345 -26.96 5.00 23.14
C ARG A 345 -28.46 4.75 22.93
N MET A 346 -29.04 5.23 21.83
CA MET A 346 -30.44 4.94 21.47
C MET A 346 -30.70 3.45 21.25
N ALA A 347 -29.72 2.71 20.70
CA ALA A 347 -29.79 1.26 20.53
C ALA A 347 -29.49 0.48 21.84
N GLY A 348 -29.14 1.18 22.93
CA GLY A 348 -28.86 0.59 24.24
C GLY A 348 -27.47 -0.04 24.36
N ILE A 349 -26.44 0.58 23.78
CA ILE A 349 -25.04 0.10 23.85
C ILE A 349 -24.58 -0.17 25.28
N GLN A 350 -24.00 -1.34 25.49
CA GLN A 350 -23.37 -1.77 26.74
C GLN A 350 -21.84 -1.68 26.64
N ASP A 351 -21.15 -1.83 27.77
CA ASP A 351 -19.70 -1.88 27.77
C ASP A 351 -19.16 -3.09 27.02
N GLY A 352 -18.04 -2.90 26.32
CA GLY A 352 -17.44 -3.92 25.43
C GLY A 352 -18.08 -4.05 24.05
N GLN A 353 -19.23 -3.41 23.77
CA GLN A 353 -19.89 -3.55 22.48
C GLN A 353 -19.34 -2.59 21.42
N GLY A 354 -19.21 -3.10 20.19
CA GLY A 354 -18.98 -2.33 18.98
C GLY A 354 -20.27 -2.13 18.18
N MET A 355 -20.10 -1.78 16.90
CA MET A 355 -21.23 -1.58 15.99
C MET A 355 -20.93 -2.10 14.60
N GLN A 356 -21.71 -3.06 14.14
CA GLN A 356 -21.76 -3.45 12.75
C GLN A 356 -22.63 -2.47 11.95
N VAL A 357 -22.06 -1.94 10.87
CA VAL A 357 -22.69 -0.99 9.97
C VAL A 357 -22.97 -1.72 8.66
N ILE A 358 -24.23 -1.73 8.22
CA ILE A 358 -24.69 -2.50 7.07
C ILE A 358 -25.19 -1.54 5.99
N SER A 359 -24.78 -1.79 4.74
CA SER A 359 -25.15 -1.04 3.55
C SER A 359 -26.32 -1.69 2.81
N LEU A 360 -27.07 -0.89 2.04
CA LEU A 360 -28.00 -1.37 1.01
C LEU A 360 -27.33 -2.17 -0.11
N GLN A 361 -26.00 -2.08 -0.25
CA GLN A 361 -25.25 -2.84 -1.24
C GLN A 361 -25.39 -4.36 -0.98
N GLU A 362 -25.88 -5.11 -1.95
CA GLU A 362 -26.20 -6.53 -1.74
C GLU A 362 -24.95 -7.44 -1.76
N LYS A 363 -23.96 -7.11 -2.61
CA LYS A 363 -22.78 -7.95 -2.90
C LYS A 363 -21.46 -7.26 -2.57
N GLY A 364 -20.42 -8.05 -2.29
CA GLY A 364 -19.05 -7.59 -2.05
C GLY A 364 -18.70 -7.42 -0.58
N THR A 365 -17.40 -7.47 -0.28
CA THR A 365 -16.85 -7.46 1.09
C THR A 365 -17.15 -6.18 1.86
N PHE A 366 -17.24 -5.04 1.17
CA PHE A 366 -17.47 -3.73 1.79
C PHE A 366 -18.95 -3.34 1.90
N ARG A 367 -19.87 -4.31 1.83
CA ARG A 367 -21.29 -4.08 2.12
C ARG A 367 -21.57 -3.87 3.62
N GLN A 368 -20.59 -4.21 4.45
CA GLN A 368 -20.65 -4.06 5.89
C GLN A 368 -19.26 -3.79 6.43
N THR A 369 -19.20 -3.19 7.61
CA THR A 369 -17.98 -3.06 8.42
C THR A 369 -18.37 -3.10 9.88
N THR A 370 -17.47 -3.56 10.73
CA THR A 370 -17.64 -3.51 12.18
C THR A 370 -16.72 -2.44 12.76
N LEU A 371 -17.28 -1.55 13.56
CA LEU A 371 -16.54 -0.53 14.29
C LEU A 371 -16.28 -0.99 15.72
N SER A 372 -15.07 -0.77 16.22
CA SER A 372 -14.75 -0.97 17.63
C SER A 372 -15.53 0.01 18.50
N ARG A 373 -15.63 -0.27 19.80
CA ARG A 373 -16.29 0.64 20.74
C ARG A 373 -15.68 2.05 20.68
N ASP A 374 -14.35 2.16 20.62
CA ASP A 374 -13.66 3.45 20.57
C ASP A 374 -13.97 4.23 19.29
N GLN A 375 -14.19 3.53 18.18
CA GLN A 375 -14.60 4.14 16.91
C GLN A 375 -16.04 4.64 16.97
N VAL A 376 -16.94 3.87 17.58
CA VAL A 376 -18.35 4.28 17.79
C VAL A 376 -18.45 5.46 18.74
N MET A 377 -17.67 5.42 19.83
CA MET A 377 -17.72 6.39 20.92
C MET A 377 -16.81 7.61 20.69
N ASN A 378 -16.13 7.71 19.55
CA ASN A 378 -15.40 8.92 19.20
C ASN A 378 -16.39 10.07 18.91
N PRO A 379 -16.24 11.26 19.51
CA PRO A 379 -17.15 12.39 19.32
C PRO A 379 -17.21 12.96 17.89
N LYS A 380 -16.26 12.57 17.04
CA LYS A 380 -16.17 12.96 15.63
C LYS A 380 -16.67 11.89 14.66
N SER A 381 -17.04 10.72 15.15
CA SER A 381 -17.64 9.68 14.31
C SER A 381 -19.09 10.02 14.03
N LEU A 382 -19.44 10.13 12.75
CA LEU A 382 -20.76 10.59 12.30
C LEU A 382 -21.44 9.55 11.42
N LEU A 383 -22.76 9.43 11.55
CA LEU A 383 -23.64 9.10 10.45
C LEU A 383 -23.92 10.40 9.69
N ALA A 384 -23.13 10.67 8.66
CA ALA A 384 -23.22 11.86 7.84
C ALA A 384 -24.43 11.78 6.89
N LEU A 385 -25.15 12.91 6.79
CA LEU A 385 -26.25 13.13 5.85
C LEU A 385 -25.88 14.15 4.77
N GLN A 386 -24.86 14.97 5.06
CA GLN A 386 -24.40 16.08 4.23
C GLN A 386 -22.87 16.11 4.16
N VAL A 387 -22.36 16.66 3.06
CA VAL A 387 -20.94 16.98 2.85
C VAL A 387 -20.82 18.36 2.24
N ASN A 388 -19.92 19.18 2.77
CA ASN A 388 -19.65 20.55 2.34
C ASN A 388 -20.90 21.46 2.29
N GLY A 389 -21.86 21.23 3.18
CA GLY A 389 -23.09 22.01 3.27
C GLY A 389 -24.21 21.56 2.32
N GLU A 390 -23.99 20.50 1.54
CA GLU A 390 -24.99 19.92 0.64
C GLU A 390 -25.36 18.50 1.07
N ASP A 391 -26.57 18.07 0.74
CA ASP A 391 -26.96 16.66 0.88
C ASP A 391 -25.99 15.76 0.12
N LEU A 392 -25.69 14.59 0.70
CA LEU A 392 -24.85 13.60 0.00
C LEU A 392 -25.44 13.32 -1.38
N SER A 393 -24.59 13.19 -2.39
CA SER A 393 -25.04 12.61 -3.65
C SER A 393 -25.22 11.11 -3.54
N LEU A 394 -25.91 10.52 -4.52
CA LEU A 394 -26.08 9.08 -4.59
C LEU A 394 -24.71 8.37 -4.60
N ASP A 395 -23.74 8.87 -5.34
CA ASP A 395 -22.38 8.30 -5.39
C ASP A 395 -21.60 8.50 -4.09
N HIS A 396 -21.88 9.56 -3.34
CA HIS A 396 -21.23 9.81 -2.05
C HIS A 396 -21.93 9.15 -0.86
N GLY A 397 -23.08 8.52 -1.07
CA GLY A 397 -23.73 7.64 -0.11
C GLY A 397 -25.09 8.11 0.40
N PHE A 398 -25.79 8.97 -0.34
CA PHE A 398 -27.18 9.33 -0.04
C PHE A 398 -28.03 8.09 0.23
N PRO A 399 -28.82 8.04 1.32
CA PRO A 399 -29.17 9.17 2.18
C PRO A 399 -28.22 9.31 3.37
N ALA A 400 -27.47 8.27 3.72
CA ALA A 400 -26.59 8.28 4.88
C ALA A 400 -25.34 7.45 4.66
N ARG A 401 -24.22 7.94 5.17
CA ARG A 401 -22.96 7.21 5.24
C ARG A 401 -22.34 7.36 6.62
N ILE A 402 -21.51 6.42 7.04
CA ILE A 402 -20.64 6.67 8.18
C ILE A 402 -19.36 7.40 7.74
N ILE A 403 -18.87 8.26 8.62
CA ILE A 403 -17.55 8.87 8.56
C ILE A 403 -16.87 8.71 9.92
N VAL A 404 -15.76 7.98 9.95
CA VAL A 404 -15.01 7.68 11.17
C VAL A 404 -13.57 8.17 11.01
N PRO A 405 -13.05 8.95 11.96
CA PRO A 405 -11.66 9.42 11.94
C PRO A 405 -10.63 8.30 11.80
N ALA A 406 -9.54 8.60 11.10
CA ALA A 406 -8.37 7.71 10.99
C ALA A 406 -8.66 6.30 10.41
N GLN A 407 -9.82 6.06 9.81
CA GLN A 407 -10.17 4.75 9.24
C GLN A 407 -9.80 4.62 7.76
N PRO A 408 -9.62 3.39 7.27
CA PRO A 408 -9.66 3.10 5.85
C PRO A 408 -10.93 3.64 5.19
N GLY A 409 -10.78 4.28 4.04
CA GLY A 409 -11.91 4.85 3.29
C GLY A 409 -12.96 3.81 2.91
N VAL A 410 -12.56 2.54 2.76
CA VAL A 410 -13.46 1.40 2.52
C VAL A 410 -14.37 1.08 3.71
N HIS A 411 -13.98 1.45 4.94
CA HIS A 411 -14.78 1.29 6.16
C HIS A 411 -15.65 2.52 6.47
N ASN A 412 -15.61 3.55 5.63
CA ASN A 412 -16.54 4.67 5.71
C ASN A 412 -17.79 4.35 4.86
N THR A 413 -18.52 3.30 5.27
CA THR A 413 -19.64 2.67 4.55
C THR A 413 -20.68 3.67 4.08
N LYS A 414 -21.10 3.50 2.82
CA LYS A 414 -22.12 4.31 2.14
C LYS A 414 -23.47 3.59 2.09
N TRP A 415 -24.55 4.34 1.87
CA TRP A 415 -25.90 3.80 1.74
C TRP A 415 -26.30 2.96 2.95
N VAL A 416 -26.01 3.48 4.15
CA VAL A 416 -26.18 2.75 5.42
C VAL A 416 -27.67 2.50 5.66
N THR A 417 -28.04 1.26 5.95
CA THR A 417 -29.43 0.86 6.23
C THR A 417 -29.63 0.36 7.65
N GLU A 418 -28.58 -0.16 8.29
CA GLU A 418 -28.67 -0.70 9.64
C GLU A 418 -27.38 -0.44 10.43
N LEU A 419 -27.55 -0.05 11.69
CA LEU A 419 -26.52 0.04 12.71
C LEU A 419 -26.88 -0.98 13.79
N LYS A 420 -26.11 -2.07 13.85
CA LYS A 420 -26.35 -3.19 14.74
C LYS A 420 -25.25 -3.25 15.79
N LEU A 421 -25.62 -3.16 17.06
CA LEU A 421 -24.69 -3.43 18.16
C LEU A 421 -24.25 -4.89 18.13
N VAL A 422 -22.96 -5.11 18.32
CA VAL A 422 -22.34 -6.43 18.34
C VAL A 422 -21.35 -6.49 19.48
N ASP A 423 -21.13 -7.70 20.00
CA ASP A 423 -20.02 -7.95 20.90
C ASP A 423 -18.74 -7.86 20.06
N ALA A 424 -17.82 -6.99 20.48
CA ALA A 424 -16.61 -6.64 19.73
C ALA A 424 -15.38 -7.33 20.31
#